data_AF-A0A7U6BBY8-F1
#
_entry.id   AF-A0A7U6BBY8-F1
#
_cell.length_a   1.000
_cell.length_b   1.000
_cell.length_c   1.000
_cell.angle_alpha   90.00
_cell.angle_beta   90.00
_cell.angle_gamma   90.00
#
_symmetry.space_group_name_H-M   'P 1'
#
loop_
_entity.id
_entity.type
_entity.pdbx_description
1 polymer ?
#
loop_
_entity_poly.entity_id
_entity_poly.type
_entity_poly.pdbx_seq_one_letter_code
_entity_poly.pdbx_strand_id
1 'polypeptide(L)' 'MKPDELERLYSVSAQLKKGIEHIKTGRVDVGRTWIEEAARSLNILLRIAEAEIGKEQSGNE' A
#
# COMPACT_ATOMS: atom_id res chain seq x y z
N MET A 1 4.34 10.91 -9.01
CA MET A 1 4.54 9.57 -8.45
C MET A 1 5.88 9.03 -8.94
N LYS A 2 6.83 8.82 -8.02
CA LYS A 2 8.20 8.39 -8.32
C LYS A 2 8.23 6.89 -8.65
N PRO A 3 9.22 6.41 -9.43
CA PRO A 3 9.34 4.98 -9.76
C PRO A 3 9.29 4.05 -8.54
N ASP A 4 9.95 4.42 -7.45
CA ASP A 4 9.98 3.64 -6.20
C ASP A 4 8.60 3.54 -5.52
N GLU A 5 7.76 4.56 -5.65
CA GLU A 5 6.40 4.56 -5.09
C GLU A 5 5.48 3.65 -5.90
N LEU A 6 5.67 3.63 -7.23
CA LEU A 6 4.95 2.75 -8.13
C LEU A 6 5.32 1.29 -7.88
N GLU A 7 6.61 0.99 -7.70
CA GLU A 7 7.08 -0.36 -7.32
C GLU A 7 6.47 -0.82 -5.99
N ARG A 8 6.40 0.08 -5.00
CA ARG A 8 5.76 -0.21 -3.72
C ARG A 8 4.26 -0.48 -3.86
N LEU A 9 3.54 0.23 -4.74
CA LEU A 9 2.14 -0.09 -5.05
C LEU A 9 1.99 -1.47 -5.70
N TYR A 10 2.88 -1.86 -6.62
CA TYR A 10 2.88 -3.21 -7.17
C TYR A 10 3.10 -4.27 -6.07
N SER A 11 4.01 -4.01 -5.13
CA SER A 11 4.23 -4.89 -3.98
C SER A 11 2.97 -5.02 -3.09
N VAL A 12 2.30 -3.90 -2.79
CA VAL A 12 1.01 -3.90 -2.05
C VAL A 12 -0.03 -4.74 -2.79
N SER A 13 -0.16 -4.57 -4.12
CA SER A 13 -1.12 -5.35 -4.92
C SER A 13 -0.83 -6.86 -4.87
N ALA A 14 0.45 -7.26 -4.87
CA ALA A 14 0.86 -8.64 -4.80
C ALA A 14 0.55 -9.25 -3.42
N GLN A 15 0.76 -8.49 -2.35
CA GLN A 15 0.39 -8.90 -0.99
C GLN A 15 -1.13 -9.08 -0.84
N LEU A 16 -1.93 -8.15 -1.37
CA LEU A 16 -3.40 -8.27 -1.38
C LEU A 16 -3.86 -9.53 -2.13
N LYS A 17 -3.31 -9.75 -3.33
CA LYS A 17 -3.62 -10.95 -4.12
C LYS A 17 -3.32 -12.23 -3.34
N LYS A 18 -2.13 -12.32 -2.73
CA LYS A 18 -1.71 -13.46 -1.91
C LYS A 18 -2.62 -13.66 -0.70
N GLY A 19 -3.00 -12.58 -0.02
CA GLY A 19 -3.93 -12.64 1.10
C GLY A 19 -5.30 -13.20 0.71
N ILE A 20 -5.84 -12.73 -0.42
CA ILE A 20 -7.12 -13.23 -0.97
C ILE A 20 -7.01 -14.72 -1.35
N GLU A 21 -5.91 -15.17 -1.96
CA GLU A 21 -5.68 -16.58 -2.28
C GLU A 21 -5.63 -17.47 -1.02
N HIS A 22 -5.00 -16.99 0.05
CA HIS A 22 -4.98 -17.70 1.34
C HIS A 22 -6.37 -17.81 1.95
N ILE A 23 -7.16 -16.73 1.95
CA ILE A 23 -8.55 -16.75 2.44
C ILE A 23 -9.40 -17.74 1.63
N LYS A 24 -9.29 -17.71 0.30
CA LYS A 24 -10.01 -18.63 -0.59
C LYS A 24 -9.67 -20.10 -0.36
N THR A 25 -8.46 -20.39 0.12
CA THR A 25 -8.00 -21.76 0.44
C THR A 25 -8.25 -22.17 1.90
N GLY A 26 -9.05 -21.40 2.64
CA GLY A 26 -9.40 -21.70 4.04
C GLY A 26 -8.34 -21.28 5.07
N ARG A 27 -7.21 -20.72 4.64
CA ARG A 27 -6.15 -20.19 5.50
C ARG A 27 -6.43 -18.73 5.87
N VAL A 28 -7.54 -18.52 6.58
CA VAL A 28 -8.09 -17.18 6.85
C VAL A 28 -7.12 -16.30 7.64
N ASP A 29 -6.50 -16.81 8.71
CA ASP A 29 -5.60 -16.01 9.55
C ASP A 29 -4.34 -15.59 8.79
N VAL A 30 -3.75 -16.51 8.02
CA VAL A 30 -2.60 -16.21 7.15
C VAL A 30 -2.98 -15.15 6.12
N GLY A 31 -4.14 -15.30 5.48
CA GLY A 31 -4.59 -14.34 4.48
C GLY A 31 -4.90 -12.96 5.08
N ARG A 32 -5.43 -12.92 6.30
CA ARG A 32 -5.64 -11.67 7.06
C ARG A 32 -4.32 -10.95 7.31
N THR A 33 -3.28 -11.66 7.77
CA THR A 33 -1.95 -11.05 7.99
C THR A 33 -1.42 -10.39 6.72
N TRP A 34 -1.51 -11.05 5.57
CA TRP A 34 -1.09 -10.46 4.27
C TRP A 34 -1.86 -9.19 3.92
N ILE A 35 -3.18 -9.17 4.16
CA ILE A 35 -4.02 -8.00 3.87
C ILE A 35 -3.70 -6.85 4.83
N GLU A 36 -3.49 -7.12 6.12
CA GLU A 36 -3.13 -6.10 7.11
C GLU A 36 -1.77 -5.46 6.82
N GLU A 37 -0.79 -6.26 6.41
CA GLU A 37 0.53 -5.78 5.97
C GLU A 37 0.43 -4.89 4.72
N ALA A 38 -0.38 -5.30 3.74
CA ALA A 38 -0.63 -4.53 2.54
C ALA A 38 -1.31 -3.19 2.84
N ALA A 39 -2.32 -3.20 3.72
CA ALA A 39 -3.03 -2.00 4.16
C ALA A 39 -2.11 -1.02 4.90
N ARG A 40 -1.23 -1.54 5.78
CA ARG A 40 -0.23 -0.72 6.48
C ARG A 40 0.74 -0.07 5.49
N SER A 41 1.23 -0.84 4.52
CA SER A 41 2.15 -0.35 3.49
C SER A 41 1.51 0.71 2.61
N LEU A 42 0.24 0.51 2.21
CA LEU A 42 -0.53 1.50 1.45
C LEU A 42 -0.73 2.80 2.24
N ASN A 43 -1.08 2.72 3.52
CA ASN A 43 -1.24 3.91 4.36
C ASN A 43 0.05 4.74 4.47
N ILE A 44 1.22 4.11 4.48
CA ILE A 44 2.49 4.82 4.46
C ILE A 44 2.68 5.57 3.14
N LEU A 45 2.38 4.93 2.00
CA LEU A 45 2.48 5.57 0.69
C LEU A 45 1.52 6.75 0.55
N LEU A 46 0.28 6.61 1.02
CA LEU A 46 -0.71 7.69 0.98
C LEU A 46 -0.25 8.90 1.78
N ARG A 47 0.32 8.70 2.98
CA ARG A 47 0.88 9.80 3.78
C ARG A 47 2.06 10.49 3.10
N ILE A 48 2.90 9.75 2.39
CA ILE A 48 4.00 10.32 1.60
C ILE A 48 3.42 11.20 0.49
N ALA A 49 2.46 10.68 -0.28
CA ALA A 49 1.81 11.43 -1.36
C ALA A 49 1.10 12.70 -0.84
N GLU A 50 0.39 12.62 0.29
CA GLU A 50 -0.24 13.77 0.95
C GLU A 50 0.79 14.83 1.36
N ALA A 51 1.93 14.42 1.92
CA ALA A 51 2.99 15.32 2.33
C ALA A 51 3.69 16.00 1.13
N GLU A 52 3.77 15.33 -0.02
CA GLU A 52 4.29 15.93 -1.25
C GLU A 52 3.33 16.99 -1.81
N ILE A 53 2.02 16.68 -1.86
CA ILE A 53 0.99 17.64 -2.30
C ILE A 53 0.99 18.90 -1.43
N GLY A 54 1.08 18.74 -0.09
CA GLY A 54 1.11 19.88 0.83
C GLY A 54 2.33 20.78 0.64
N LYS A 55 3.49 20.22 0.26
CA LYS A 55 4.70 20.99 -0.03
C LYS A 55 4.59 21.78 -1.33
N GLU A 56 4.00 21.20 -2.37
CA GLU A 56 3.77 21.89 -3.64
C GLU A 56 2.84 23.10 -3.48
N GLN A 57 1.86 23.04 -2.57
CA GLN A 57 0.96 24.16 -2.28
C GLN A 57 1.65 25.29 -1.51
N SER A 58 2.57 24.99 -0.59
CA SER A 58 3.31 26.00 0.20
C SER A 58 4.46 26.68 -0.55
N GLY A 59 4.88 26.15 -1.70
CA GLY A 59 5.96 26.71 -2.52
C GLY A 59 5.50 27.68 -3.61
N ASN A 60 4.21 27.98 -3.67
CA ASN A 60 3.56 28.82 -4.67
C ASN A 60 3.03 30.15 -4.10
N GLU A 61 3.42 30.49 -2.87
CA GLU A 61 3.25 31.79 -2.20
C GLU A 61 4.57 32.56 -2.15
#